data_AF-A0A3L5TTK8-F1
#
_entry.id   AF-A0A3L5TTK8-F1
#
_cell.length_a   1.000
_cell.length_b   1.000
_cell.length_c   1.000
_cell.angle_alpha   90.00
_cell.angle_beta   90.00
_cell.angle_gamma   90.00
#
_symmetry.space_group_name_H-M   'P 1'
#
loop_
_entity.id
_entity.type
_entity.pdbx_description
1 polymer ?
#
loop_
_entity_poly.entity_id
_entity_poly.type
_entity_poly.pdbx_seq_one_letter_code
_entity_poly.pdbx_strand_id
1 'polypeptide(L)'
;MVQMKMQAELNVSITATAKLEAESPETEAKDKHQKAWDELKAERQAKKEVEAASLAFKDLDINGDNSIDMQEIIARPEFDIDSNGVVSEEEAKEHLEDKESVDYDTFTKDIWPHVKDIYKKPTTEEPPPEVDPAIEARGEEAQTEQIEPPAPGQPPSPPDEVDEDGEYDDDEDEDDDNDVDEPGVNDQTVPTVPITDRIEGEPELILDKPSEEKDEDSMPEYDEETKKLIEAADEARKNYDEANKQDYGPNREYAILQDQCFEYTDREYTYKYCPFSKGSQRPKNGGHETSLGNWGNWAGPENDKYSIQLYEKGQNCWNGPDRSVKKINHKSNVQH
;
A
#
# COMPACT_ATOMS: atom_id res chain seq x y z
N MET A 1 32.60 -24.76 25.91
CA MET A 1 32.46 -25.12 24.47
C MET A 1 31.06 -25.67 24.20
N VAL A 2 30.74 -26.94 24.49
CA VAL A 2 29.40 -27.52 24.22
C VAL A 2 28.25 -26.68 24.80
N GLN A 3 28.35 -26.26 26.07
CA GLN A 3 27.33 -25.43 26.74
C GLN A 3 27.05 -24.10 26.02
N MET A 4 28.07 -23.42 25.49
CA MET A 4 27.90 -22.13 24.78
C MET A 4 27.24 -22.30 23.42
N LYS A 5 27.58 -23.37 22.67
CA LYS A 5 26.88 -23.71 21.43
C LYS A 5 25.39 -23.97 21.70
N MET A 6 25.11 -24.81 22.71
CA MET A 6 23.75 -25.12 23.12
C MET A 6 22.99 -23.86 23.57
N GLN A 7 23.63 -22.89 24.24
CA GLN A 7 23.00 -21.62 24.62
C GLN A 7 22.57 -20.78 23.41
N ALA A 8 23.43 -20.64 22.39
CA ALA A 8 23.09 -19.88 21.18
C ALA A 8 21.96 -20.55 20.38
N GLU A 9 22.03 -21.88 20.21
CA GLU A 9 20.99 -22.68 19.55
C GLU A 9 19.66 -22.61 20.31
N LEU A 10 19.69 -22.76 21.64
CA LEU A 10 18.53 -22.63 22.50
C LEU A 10 17.93 -21.22 22.46
N ASN A 11 18.75 -20.16 22.40
CA ASN A 11 18.24 -18.79 22.32
C ASN A 11 17.40 -18.56 21.05
N VAL A 12 17.90 -18.99 19.88
CA VAL A 12 17.13 -18.91 18.63
C VAL A 12 15.90 -19.80 18.66
N SER A 13 15.97 -20.98 19.27
CA SER A 13 14.79 -21.83 19.46
C SER A 13 13.73 -21.16 20.32
N ILE A 14 14.12 -20.47 21.41
CA ILE A 14 13.22 -19.78 22.32
C ILE A 14 12.61 -18.54 21.64
N THR A 15 13.41 -17.74 20.93
CA THR A 15 12.88 -16.57 20.22
C THR A 15 11.99 -16.97 19.04
N ALA A 16 12.25 -18.11 18.39
CA ALA A 16 11.37 -18.66 17.36
C ALA A 16 10.02 -19.09 17.93
N THR A 17 9.99 -19.78 19.08
CA THR A 17 8.72 -20.13 19.74
C THR A 17 7.98 -18.88 20.23
N ALA A 18 8.68 -17.93 20.84
CA ALA A 18 8.08 -16.68 21.31
C ALA A 18 7.51 -15.83 20.16
N LYS A 19 8.17 -15.79 19.01
CA LYS A 19 7.67 -15.17 17.77
C LYS A 19 6.34 -15.80 17.36
N LEU A 20 6.28 -17.13 17.20
CA LEU A 20 5.06 -17.83 16.79
C LEU A 20 3.91 -17.69 17.82
N GLU A 21 4.25 -17.70 19.12
CA GLU A 21 3.27 -17.52 20.21
C GLU A 21 2.71 -16.08 20.27
N ALA A 22 3.45 -15.07 19.80
CA ALA A 22 3.00 -13.68 19.72
C ALA A 22 2.27 -13.34 18.41
N GLU A 23 2.72 -13.88 17.27
CA GLU A 23 2.09 -13.68 15.95
C GLU A 23 0.68 -14.30 15.86
N SER A 24 0.43 -15.40 16.55
CA SER A 24 -0.89 -16.07 16.56
C SER A 24 -2.03 -15.16 17.05
N PRO A 25 -1.98 -14.57 18.28
CA PRO A 25 -3.03 -13.69 18.75
C PRO A 25 -3.06 -12.33 18.01
N GLU A 26 -1.92 -11.84 17.52
CA GLU A 26 -1.87 -10.65 16.65
C GLU A 26 -2.73 -10.86 15.39
N THR A 27 -2.50 -11.98 14.69
CA THR A 27 -3.21 -12.33 13.45
C THR A 27 -4.70 -12.50 13.72
N GLU A 28 -5.07 -13.25 14.77
CA GLU A 28 -6.48 -13.45 15.15
C GLU A 28 -7.19 -12.12 15.48
N ALA A 29 -6.50 -11.15 16.07
CA ALA A 29 -7.05 -9.83 16.38
C ALA A 29 -7.20 -8.96 15.12
N LYS A 30 -6.19 -8.93 14.24
CA LYS A 30 -6.26 -8.25 12.94
C LYS A 30 -7.37 -8.81 12.05
N ASP A 31 -7.50 -10.13 11.94
CA ASP A 31 -8.53 -10.79 11.14
C ASP A 31 -9.95 -10.46 11.63
N LYS A 32 -10.16 -10.40 12.96
CA LYS A 32 -11.44 -9.99 13.55
C LYS A 32 -11.79 -8.53 13.23
N HIS A 33 -10.80 -7.64 13.33
CA HIS A 33 -10.98 -6.22 13.07
C HIS A 33 -11.26 -5.94 11.59
N GLN A 34 -10.47 -6.53 10.69
CA GLN A 34 -10.69 -6.49 9.24
C GLN A 34 -12.07 -7.03 8.88
N LYS A 35 -12.45 -8.20 9.41
CA LYS A 35 -13.76 -8.79 9.16
C LYS A 35 -14.91 -7.91 9.64
N ALA A 36 -14.81 -7.32 10.83
CA ALA A 36 -15.84 -6.41 11.35
C ALA A 36 -15.96 -5.13 10.51
N TRP A 37 -14.84 -4.65 9.96
CA TRP A 37 -14.81 -3.54 9.02
C TRP A 37 -15.48 -3.90 7.68
N ASP A 38 -15.17 -5.07 7.11
CA ASP A 38 -15.79 -5.53 5.86
C ASP A 38 -17.29 -5.79 6.01
N GLU A 39 -17.73 -6.35 7.15
CA GLU A 39 -19.15 -6.51 7.49
C GLU A 39 -19.87 -5.15 7.61
N LEU A 40 -19.25 -4.15 8.26
CA LEU A 40 -19.78 -2.80 8.36
C LEU A 40 -19.85 -2.09 7.00
N LYS A 41 -18.83 -2.25 6.16
CA LYS A 41 -18.78 -1.69 4.80
C LYS A 41 -19.86 -2.33 3.92
N ALA A 42 -20.05 -3.64 4.03
CA ALA A 42 -21.12 -4.36 3.33
C ALA A 42 -22.51 -3.92 3.80
N GLU A 43 -22.76 -3.75 5.10
CA GLU A 43 -24.02 -3.23 5.62
C GLU A 43 -24.30 -1.80 5.12
N ARG A 44 -23.29 -0.92 5.14
CA ARG A 44 -23.39 0.45 4.63
C ARG A 44 -23.69 0.46 3.12
N GLN A 45 -23.00 -0.37 2.34
CA GLN A 45 -23.21 -0.47 0.90
C GLN A 45 -24.60 -1.03 0.58
N ALA A 46 -25.03 -2.11 1.24
CA ALA A 46 -26.37 -2.67 1.07
C ALA A 46 -27.46 -1.64 1.42
N LYS A 47 -27.27 -0.84 2.46
CA LYS A 47 -28.17 0.26 2.79
C LYS A 47 -28.20 1.34 1.69
N LYS A 48 -27.04 1.78 1.19
CA LYS A 48 -26.94 2.72 0.06
C LYS A 48 -27.63 2.16 -1.19
N GLU A 49 -27.49 0.87 -1.47
CA GLU A 49 -28.13 0.20 -2.62
C GLU A 49 -29.65 0.09 -2.48
N VAL A 50 -30.17 -0.22 -1.28
CA VAL A 50 -31.62 -0.23 -1.01
C VAL A 50 -32.22 1.18 -1.12
N GLU A 51 -31.52 2.20 -0.61
CA GLU A 51 -31.94 3.60 -0.74
C GLU A 51 -31.91 4.06 -2.21
N ALA A 52 -30.87 3.70 -2.96
CA ALA A 52 -30.76 3.99 -4.40
C ALA A 52 -31.86 3.29 -5.22
N ALA A 53 -32.11 2.00 -4.98
CA ALA A 53 -33.19 1.26 -5.65
C ALA A 53 -34.57 1.86 -5.32
N SER A 54 -34.78 2.30 -4.08
CA SER A 54 -36.03 2.95 -3.67
C SER A 54 -36.21 4.33 -4.29
N LEU A 55 -35.13 5.07 -4.56
CA LEU A 55 -35.20 6.34 -5.27
C LEU A 55 -35.44 6.13 -6.77
N ALA A 56 -34.72 5.19 -7.39
CA ALA A 56 -34.90 4.84 -8.81
C ALA A 56 -36.30 4.29 -9.10
N PHE A 57 -36.84 3.41 -8.25
CA PHE A 57 -38.19 2.88 -8.44
C PHE A 57 -39.25 4.00 -8.51
N LYS A 58 -39.17 4.99 -7.61
CA LYS A 58 -40.08 6.15 -7.58
C LYS A 58 -39.88 7.14 -8.74
N ASP A 59 -38.76 7.03 -9.45
CA ASP A 59 -38.42 7.88 -10.59
C ASP A 59 -38.85 7.24 -11.92
N LEU A 60 -38.84 5.90 -11.96
CA LEU A 60 -39.27 5.09 -13.10
C LEU A 60 -40.80 4.84 -13.10
N ASP A 61 -41.44 4.70 -11.94
CA ASP A 61 -42.90 4.66 -11.78
C ASP A 61 -43.50 6.06 -12.02
N ILE A 62 -43.64 6.42 -13.30
CA ILE A 62 -44.15 7.71 -13.78
C ILE A 62 -45.67 7.79 -13.56
N ASN A 63 -46.36 6.67 -13.67
CA ASN A 63 -47.82 6.62 -13.59
C ASN A 63 -48.34 6.57 -12.14
N GLY A 64 -47.50 6.12 -11.18
CA GLY A 64 -47.76 6.09 -9.74
C GLY A 64 -48.52 4.84 -9.26
N ASP A 65 -48.58 3.75 -10.03
CA ASP A 65 -49.31 2.54 -9.66
C ASP A 65 -48.53 1.56 -8.76
N ASN A 66 -47.25 1.84 -8.47
CA ASN A 66 -46.32 1.01 -7.72
C ASN A 66 -45.89 -0.29 -8.45
N SER A 67 -45.92 -0.25 -9.77
CA SER A 67 -45.27 -1.19 -10.68
C SER A 67 -44.48 -0.39 -11.71
N ILE A 68 -43.41 -0.97 -12.26
CA ILE A 68 -42.75 -0.42 -13.44
C ILE A 68 -43.17 -1.26 -14.64
N ASP A 69 -43.73 -0.62 -15.67
CA ASP A 69 -44.15 -1.27 -16.92
C ASP A 69 -43.19 -1.01 -18.10
N MET A 70 -43.41 -1.72 -19.21
CA MET A 70 -42.62 -1.54 -20.43
C MET A 70 -42.71 -0.12 -21.00
N GLN A 71 -43.86 0.58 -20.87
CA GLN A 71 -44.03 1.93 -21.42
C GLN A 71 -43.18 2.95 -20.65
N GLU A 72 -42.99 2.75 -19.36
CA GLU A 72 -42.17 3.59 -18.49
C GLU A 72 -40.67 3.41 -18.75
N ILE A 73 -40.22 2.18 -18.98
CA ILE A 73 -38.83 1.92 -19.44
C ILE A 73 -38.61 2.53 -20.84
N ILE A 74 -39.55 2.37 -21.77
CA ILE A 74 -39.49 2.98 -23.12
C ILE A 74 -39.40 4.51 -23.06
N ALA A 75 -40.01 5.15 -22.06
CA ALA A 75 -39.98 6.60 -21.88
C ALA A 75 -38.62 7.13 -21.39
N ARG A 76 -37.69 6.28 -20.94
CA ARG A 76 -36.38 6.67 -20.38
C ARG A 76 -35.27 6.26 -21.36
N PRO A 77 -34.70 7.19 -22.16
CA PRO A 77 -33.71 6.91 -23.22
C PRO A 77 -32.33 6.44 -22.70
N GLU A 78 -32.22 6.16 -21.41
CA GLU A 78 -31.03 5.57 -20.79
C GLU A 78 -30.99 4.04 -20.99
N PHE A 79 -32.15 3.41 -21.21
CA PHE A 79 -32.32 1.97 -21.43
C PHE A 79 -32.29 1.57 -22.92
N ASP A 80 -31.64 2.40 -23.74
CA ASP A 80 -31.40 2.17 -25.16
C ASP A 80 -30.13 1.31 -25.30
N ILE A 81 -30.29 0.06 -25.75
CA ILE A 81 -29.22 -0.96 -25.76
C ILE A 81 -28.39 -0.83 -27.05
N ASP A 82 -29.04 -0.65 -28.20
CA ASP A 82 -28.36 -0.51 -29.49
C ASP A 82 -27.87 0.92 -29.79
N SER A 83 -28.24 1.89 -28.93
CA SER A 83 -27.92 3.32 -29.02
C SER A 83 -28.48 4.01 -30.28
N ASN A 84 -29.61 3.53 -30.81
CA ASN A 84 -30.27 4.13 -31.99
C ASN A 84 -30.99 5.46 -31.68
N GLY A 85 -31.22 5.78 -30.41
CA GLY A 85 -31.92 6.96 -29.91
C GLY A 85 -33.38 6.75 -29.50
N VAL A 86 -33.93 5.53 -29.63
CA VAL A 86 -35.24 5.13 -29.12
C VAL A 86 -35.20 3.73 -28.49
N VAL A 87 -35.77 3.59 -27.30
CA VAL A 87 -35.93 2.29 -26.62
C VAL A 87 -37.08 1.52 -27.27
N SER A 88 -36.81 0.28 -27.71
CA SER A 88 -37.80 -0.61 -28.30
C SER A 88 -38.60 -1.41 -27.24
N GLU A 89 -39.72 -2.02 -27.65
CA GLU A 89 -40.48 -2.93 -26.77
C GLU A 89 -39.65 -4.16 -26.37
N GLU A 90 -38.78 -4.63 -27.26
CA GLU A 90 -37.85 -5.73 -27.01
C GLU A 90 -36.75 -5.37 -26.00
N GLU A 91 -36.16 -4.17 -26.10
CA GLU A 91 -35.12 -3.69 -25.17
C GLU A 91 -35.67 -3.45 -23.76
N ALA A 92 -36.85 -2.81 -23.67
CA ALA A 92 -37.55 -2.64 -22.40
C ALA A 92 -37.90 -3.99 -21.75
N LYS A 93 -38.27 -4.97 -22.56
CA LYS A 93 -38.57 -6.33 -22.11
C LYS A 93 -37.33 -7.13 -21.71
N GLU A 94 -36.16 -6.87 -22.32
CA GLU A 94 -34.88 -7.43 -21.90
C GLU A 94 -34.47 -6.89 -20.52
N HIS A 95 -34.59 -5.58 -20.30
CA HIS A 95 -34.35 -4.97 -18.98
C HIS A 95 -35.32 -5.43 -17.89
N LEU A 96 -36.54 -5.84 -18.24
CA LEU A 96 -37.55 -6.37 -17.31
C LEU A 96 -37.54 -7.91 -17.18
N GLU A 97 -36.51 -8.61 -17.67
CA GLU A 97 -36.41 -10.08 -17.65
C GLU A 97 -37.64 -10.79 -18.25
N ASP A 98 -38.07 -10.38 -19.44
CA ASP A 98 -39.27 -10.87 -20.14
C ASP A 98 -40.63 -10.60 -19.42
N LYS A 99 -40.65 -9.88 -18.29
CA LYS A 99 -41.88 -9.53 -17.54
C LYS A 99 -42.54 -8.26 -18.14
N GLU A 100 -43.87 -8.26 -18.27
CA GLU A 100 -44.63 -7.11 -18.82
C GLU A 100 -44.69 -5.91 -17.84
N SER A 101 -44.65 -6.19 -16.54
CA SER A 101 -44.46 -5.21 -15.47
C SER A 101 -43.88 -5.88 -14.21
N VAL A 102 -43.25 -5.10 -13.34
CA VAL A 102 -42.60 -5.58 -12.10
C VAL A 102 -43.00 -4.74 -10.88
N ASP A 103 -43.28 -5.39 -9.76
CA ASP A 103 -43.50 -4.70 -8.48
C ASP A 103 -42.19 -4.32 -7.79
N TYR A 104 -42.25 -3.53 -6.71
CA TYR A 104 -41.08 -3.09 -5.96
C TYR A 104 -40.17 -4.23 -5.44
N ASP A 105 -40.75 -5.36 -5.01
CA ASP A 105 -39.98 -6.48 -4.45
C ASP A 105 -39.25 -7.26 -5.55
N THR A 106 -39.89 -7.42 -6.70
CA THR A 106 -39.32 -7.99 -7.92
C THR A 106 -38.27 -7.06 -8.52
N PHE A 107 -38.55 -5.75 -8.59
CA PHE A 107 -37.62 -4.75 -9.10
C PHE A 107 -36.34 -4.71 -8.27
N THR A 108 -36.43 -4.65 -6.94
CA THR A 108 -35.24 -4.52 -6.08
C THR A 108 -34.35 -5.77 -6.06
N LYS A 109 -34.90 -6.97 -6.34
CA LYS A 109 -34.16 -8.24 -6.31
C LYS A 109 -33.63 -8.68 -7.67
N ASP A 110 -34.48 -8.62 -8.69
CA ASP A 110 -34.21 -9.20 -9.99
C ASP A 110 -33.73 -8.12 -10.97
N ILE A 111 -34.42 -6.98 -11.04
CA ILE A 111 -34.19 -5.96 -12.08
C ILE A 111 -33.06 -4.98 -11.70
N TRP A 112 -33.07 -4.46 -10.47
CA TRP A 112 -32.12 -3.47 -9.98
C TRP A 112 -30.64 -3.86 -10.16
N PRO A 113 -30.21 -5.12 -9.93
CA PRO A 113 -28.83 -5.55 -10.22
C PRO A 113 -28.39 -5.31 -11.67
N HIS A 114 -29.32 -5.33 -12.63
CA HIS A 114 -29.06 -5.13 -14.06
C HIS A 114 -29.24 -3.67 -14.52
N VAL A 115 -30.21 -2.94 -13.95
CA VAL A 115 -30.49 -1.56 -14.37
C VAL A 115 -29.72 -0.48 -13.61
N LYS A 116 -29.18 -0.77 -12.41
CA LYS A 116 -28.54 0.23 -11.53
C LYS A 116 -27.36 0.98 -12.15
N ASP A 117 -26.59 0.31 -13.02
CA ASP A 117 -25.38 0.86 -13.65
C ASP A 117 -25.71 1.67 -14.93
N ILE A 118 -26.91 1.46 -15.47
CA ILE A 118 -27.46 2.15 -16.64
C ILE A 118 -28.25 3.40 -16.22
N TYR A 119 -29.06 3.24 -15.16
CA TYR A 119 -29.93 4.27 -14.59
C TYR A 119 -29.14 5.52 -14.18
N LYS A 120 -29.48 6.64 -14.81
CA LYS A 120 -29.07 7.97 -14.39
C LYS A 120 -30.30 8.62 -13.75
N LYS A 121 -30.10 9.15 -12.55
CA LYS A 121 -31.09 10.08 -11.96
C LYS A 121 -31.35 11.18 -13.01
N PRO A 122 -32.62 11.58 -13.24
CA PRO A 122 -32.89 12.68 -14.14
C PRO A 122 -32.28 13.92 -13.52
N THR A 123 -31.17 14.35 -14.11
CA THR A 123 -30.58 15.63 -13.73
C THR A 123 -31.61 16.66 -14.10
N THR A 124 -32.12 17.39 -13.10
CA THR A 124 -32.99 18.52 -13.34
C THR A 124 -32.16 19.58 -14.06
N GLU A 125 -32.10 19.52 -15.39
CA GLU A 125 -31.76 20.69 -16.19
C GLU A 125 -32.72 21.79 -15.77
N GLU A 126 -32.17 22.86 -15.21
CA GLU A 126 -32.94 24.11 -15.11
C GLU A 126 -33.42 24.45 -16.52
N PRO A 127 -34.72 24.75 -16.72
CA PRO A 127 -35.24 24.99 -18.05
C PRO A 127 -34.44 26.14 -18.69
N PRO A 128 -33.96 25.98 -19.93
CA PRO A 128 -33.20 27.02 -20.60
C PRO A 128 -34.04 28.31 -20.63
N PRO A 129 -33.45 29.48 -20.33
CA PRO A 129 -34.21 30.70 -20.10
C PRO A 129 -35.06 31.05 -21.34
N GLU A 130 -36.38 31.11 -21.14
CA GLU A 130 -37.35 31.42 -22.18
C GLU A 130 -37.00 32.77 -22.85
N VAL A 131 -36.66 32.72 -24.13
CA VAL A 131 -36.42 33.93 -24.95
C VAL A 131 -37.74 34.42 -25.54
N ASP A 132 -38.23 35.54 -25.00
CA ASP A 132 -39.45 36.23 -25.43
C ASP A 132 -39.47 36.52 -26.95
N PRO A 133 -40.60 36.23 -27.65
CA PRO A 133 -40.71 36.48 -29.09
C PRO A 133 -41.38 37.83 -29.41
N ALA A 134 -40.59 38.87 -29.75
CA ALA A 134 -41.13 40.08 -30.39
C ALA A 134 -40.12 40.89 -31.23
N ILE A 135 -40.39 41.00 -32.54
CA ILE A 135 -40.43 42.26 -33.35
C ILE A 135 -39.16 43.14 -33.39
N GLU A 136 -38.59 43.59 -34.51
CA GLU A 136 -38.81 43.42 -35.96
C GLU A 136 -37.58 44.03 -36.68
N ALA A 137 -37.38 43.68 -37.97
CA ALA A 137 -37.21 44.62 -39.09
C ALA A 137 -36.10 44.29 -40.12
N ARG A 138 -36.56 43.76 -41.27
CA ARG A 138 -36.36 44.37 -42.61
C ARG A 138 -34.94 44.37 -43.22
N GLY A 139 -34.75 43.57 -44.28
CA GLY A 139 -33.53 43.61 -45.10
C GLY A 139 -33.50 42.64 -46.30
N GLU A 140 -34.48 42.73 -47.20
CA GLU A 140 -34.41 42.12 -48.54
C GLU A 140 -33.19 42.65 -49.34
N GLU A 141 -32.33 41.76 -49.87
CA GLU A 141 -32.29 41.39 -51.31
C GLU A 141 -31.06 40.54 -51.66
N ALA A 142 -31.16 39.78 -52.77
CA ALA A 142 -30.17 38.82 -53.23
C ALA A 142 -29.20 39.39 -54.28
N GLN A 143 -28.07 38.68 -54.52
CA GLN A 143 -27.39 38.68 -55.83
C GLN A 143 -26.98 37.25 -56.22
N THR A 144 -27.26 36.88 -57.47
CA THR A 144 -27.13 35.54 -58.07
C THR A 144 -25.97 35.44 -59.10
N GLU A 145 -25.72 34.20 -59.61
CA GLU A 145 -25.24 33.84 -60.97
C GLU A 145 -23.73 33.97 -61.37
N GLN A 146 -23.10 33.26 -62.35
CA GLN A 146 -23.46 32.21 -63.36
C GLN A 146 -22.37 31.08 -63.43
N ILE A 147 -22.65 29.76 -63.47
CA ILE A 147 -22.93 28.78 -64.59
C ILE A 147 -21.70 28.23 -65.39
N GLU A 148 -21.26 26.99 -65.05
CA GLU A 148 -21.03 25.74 -65.88
C GLU A 148 -20.22 25.67 -67.24
N PRO A 149 -19.91 24.47 -67.84
CA PRO A 149 -19.84 23.08 -67.31
C PRO A 149 -18.50 22.22 -67.44
N PRO A 150 -18.22 21.27 -68.41
CA PRO A 150 -17.90 19.86 -68.04
C PRO A 150 -16.77 19.03 -68.76
N ALA A 151 -16.18 18.06 -68.02
CA ALA A 151 -15.79 16.65 -68.39
C ALA A 151 -14.69 16.33 -69.47
N PRO A 152 -14.20 15.07 -69.66
CA PRO A 152 -14.39 13.79 -68.90
C PRO A 152 -13.08 12.98 -68.57
N GLY A 153 -13.15 11.91 -67.76
CA GLY A 153 -12.14 10.80 -67.78
C GLY A 153 -11.86 9.99 -66.49
N GLN A 154 -12.49 8.82 -66.34
CA GLN A 154 -12.15 7.69 -65.42
C GLN A 154 -11.29 6.63 -66.18
N PRO A 155 -10.78 5.49 -65.64
CA PRO A 155 -10.83 4.87 -64.28
C PRO A 155 -9.46 4.23 -63.85
N PRO A 156 -9.36 3.11 -63.08
CA PRO A 156 -9.82 2.77 -61.71
C PRO A 156 -8.66 2.37 -60.74
N SER A 157 -9.02 2.00 -59.49
CA SER A 157 -8.19 1.39 -58.43
C SER A 157 -7.60 0.00 -58.76
N PRO A 158 -6.71 -0.55 -57.91
CA PRO A 158 -7.17 -1.63 -57.00
C PRO A 158 -6.61 -1.55 -55.54
N PRO A 159 -7.09 -2.41 -54.61
CA PRO A 159 -6.82 -2.36 -53.16
C PRO A 159 -5.96 -3.53 -52.63
N ASP A 160 -5.61 -3.46 -51.34
CA ASP A 160 -5.35 -4.56 -50.38
C ASP A 160 -5.74 -3.95 -48.99
N GLU A 161 -6.75 -4.37 -48.23
CA GLU A 161 -7.08 -5.66 -47.57
C GLU A 161 -6.18 -6.04 -46.37
N VAL A 162 -6.76 -5.85 -45.17
CA VAL A 162 -6.70 -6.69 -43.93
C VAL A 162 -5.32 -6.94 -43.27
N ASP A 163 -5.14 -7.34 -42.00
CA ASP A 163 -5.95 -7.86 -40.88
C ASP A 163 -5.22 -7.43 -39.56
N GLU A 164 -5.88 -7.12 -38.43
CA GLU A 164 -6.15 -7.98 -37.24
C GLU A 164 -5.14 -7.74 -36.09
N ASP A 165 -5.58 -7.98 -34.84
CA ASP A 165 -4.92 -8.01 -33.51
C ASP A 165 -3.87 -6.93 -33.08
N GLY A 166 -3.71 -6.61 -31.79
CA GLY A 166 -4.46 -7.01 -30.60
C GLY A 166 -3.58 -7.50 -29.45
N GLU A 167 -2.86 -6.61 -28.76
CA GLU A 167 -2.15 -6.96 -27.53
C GLU A 167 -2.23 -5.80 -26.51
N TYR A 168 -2.75 -6.10 -25.32
CA TYR A 168 -2.63 -5.27 -24.13
C TYR A 168 -1.45 -5.84 -23.34
N ASP A 169 -0.38 -5.06 -23.17
CA ASP A 169 0.65 -5.40 -22.18
C ASP A 169 0.32 -4.74 -20.83
N ASP A 170 0.57 -5.51 -19.78
CA ASP A 170 0.28 -5.27 -18.38
C ASP A 170 1.63 -5.01 -17.69
N ASP A 171 1.89 -3.77 -17.27
CA ASP A 171 3.13 -3.40 -16.56
C ASP A 171 2.78 -2.95 -15.13
N GLU A 172 3.27 -3.75 -14.17
CA GLU A 172 3.21 -3.48 -12.72
C GLU A 172 4.30 -2.45 -12.34
N ASP A 173 3.92 -1.24 -11.92
CA ASP A 173 4.87 -0.27 -11.36
C ASP A 173 5.06 -0.47 -9.84
N GLU A 174 6.09 -1.23 -9.46
CA GLU A 174 6.71 -1.19 -8.13
C GLU A 174 7.67 0.02 -8.02
N ASP A 175 7.27 1.09 -7.32
CA ASP A 175 8.18 2.19 -6.96
C ASP A 175 8.64 2.10 -5.49
N ASP A 176 9.73 1.35 -5.26
CA ASP A 176 10.64 1.57 -4.13
C ASP A 176 11.59 2.72 -4.48
N ASP A 177 11.51 3.83 -3.76
CA ASP A 177 12.62 4.78 -3.74
C ASP A 177 12.93 5.26 -2.31
N ASN A 178 14.06 4.76 -1.81
CA ASN A 178 14.72 5.23 -0.61
C ASN A 178 15.47 6.53 -0.92
N ASP A 179 15.15 7.62 -0.22
CA ASP A 179 16.05 8.78 -0.19
C ASP A 179 16.39 9.23 1.24
N VAL A 180 17.69 9.41 1.48
CA VAL A 180 18.29 9.70 2.78
C VAL A 180 19.05 11.00 2.68
N ASP A 181 18.69 12.00 3.50
CA ASP A 181 19.53 13.20 3.63
C ASP A 181 19.61 13.75 5.07
N GLU A 182 20.70 14.45 5.36
CA GLU A 182 21.25 14.66 6.72
C GLU A 182 20.55 15.74 7.60
N PRO A 183 20.67 15.64 8.94
CA PRO A 183 20.11 16.63 9.87
C PRO A 183 21.01 17.86 10.09
N GLY A 184 20.48 19.05 9.78
CA GLY A 184 21.11 20.35 10.07
C GLY A 184 20.84 20.87 11.50
N VAL A 185 21.91 21.31 12.20
CA VAL A 185 21.89 21.81 13.58
C VAL A 185 21.60 23.32 13.67
N ASN A 186 20.64 23.74 14.50
CA ASN A 186 20.70 24.99 15.30
C ASN A 186 19.55 24.99 16.35
N ASP A 187 19.80 24.74 17.63
CA ASP A 187 20.22 25.69 18.69
C ASP A 187 19.10 26.56 19.31
N GLN A 188 18.95 26.37 20.62
CA GLN A 188 18.44 27.28 21.67
C GLN A 188 17.50 28.45 21.30
N THR A 189 16.33 28.49 21.93
CA THR A 189 16.12 29.40 23.08
C THR A 189 14.80 29.13 23.82
N VAL A 190 14.91 28.83 25.11
CA VAL A 190 13.79 28.92 26.08
C VAL A 190 13.68 30.34 26.64
N PRO A 191 12.46 30.89 26.74
CA PRO A 191 12.15 31.88 27.76
C PRO A 191 11.08 31.36 28.73
N THR A 192 11.51 31.08 29.96
CA THR A 192 10.70 30.79 31.14
C THR A 192 9.77 31.95 31.52
N VAL A 193 8.51 31.70 31.89
CA VAL A 193 7.75 32.22 33.07
C VAL A 193 6.23 31.94 32.93
N PRO A 194 5.42 31.94 34.01
CA PRO A 194 5.57 31.16 35.23
C PRO A 194 4.27 30.39 35.60
N ILE A 195 4.37 29.46 36.55
CA ILE A 195 3.19 28.76 37.13
C ILE A 195 2.43 29.70 38.07
N THR A 196 1.08 29.72 37.97
CA THR A 196 0.19 30.18 39.04
C THR A 196 -0.88 29.14 39.32
N ASP A 197 -0.93 28.67 40.56
CA ASP A 197 -1.85 27.62 41.05
C ASP A 197 -3.32 28.06 41.17
N ARG A 198 -4.20 27.05 41.08
CA ARG A 198 -5.59 26.96 41.60
C ARG A 198 -6.68 27.87 41.02
N ILE A 199 -7.77 27.24 40.60
CA ILE A 199 -8.98 27.01 41.42
C ILE A 199 -9.77 25.81 40.85
N GLU A 200 -10.44 25.05 41.72
CA GLU A 200 -11.32 23.93 41.37
C GLU A 200 -12.76 24.44 41.15
N GLY A 201 -13.48 24.00 40.10
CA GLY A 201 -14.93 24.23 40.00
C GLY A 201 -15.56 24.17 38.60
N GLU A 202 -16.38 23.14 38.40
CA GLU A 202 -17.43 22.97 37.36
C GLU A 202 -17.03 22.72 35.88
N PRO A 203 -17.89 21.99 35.12
CA PRO A 203 -17.48 21.38 33.85
C PRO A 203 -17.88 22.23 32.64
N GLU A 204 -16.96 23.06 32.14
CA GLU A 204 -17.16 23.70 30.85
C GLU A 204 -16.77 22.76 29.69
N LEU A 205 -17.74 22.59 28.81
CA LEU A 205 -17.71 21.92 27.51
C LEU A 205 -16.33 21.96 26.86
N ILE A 206 -15.66 20.81 26.78
CA ILE A 206 -14.47 20.66 25.95
C ILE A 206 -14.93 20.83 24.51
N LEU A 207 -14.63 22.00 23.95
CA LEU A 207 -14.78 22.31 22.54
C LEU A 207 -13.92 21.30 21.77
N ASP A 208 -14.56 20.39 21.04
CA ASP A 208 -13.86 19.46 20.18
C ASP A 208 -12.89 20.24 19.28
N LYS A 209 -11.61 19.85 19.32
CA LYS A 209 -10.68 20.26 18.27
C LYS A 209 -11.28 19.81 16.93
N PRO A 210 -11.09 20.57 15.84
CA PRO A 210 -11.59 20.16 14.53
C PRO A 210 -11.05 18.76 14.27
N SER A 211 -11.97 17.79 14.25
CA SER A 211 -11.68 16.47 13.77
C SER A 211 -11.19 16.65 12.34
N GLU A 212 -10.01 16.11 12.05
CA GLU A 212 -9.76 15.61 10.70
C GLU A 212 -11.02 14.84 10.31
N GLU A 213 -11.67 15.24 9.21
CA GLU A 213 -12.82 14.53 8.68
C GLU A 213 -12.30 13.15 8.23
N LYS A 214 -12.25 12.21 9.19
CA LYS A 214 -11.84 10.83 8.93
C LYS A 214 -12.83 10.32 7.89
N ASP A 215 -12.34 10.10 6.67
CA ASP A 215 -13.12 9.59 5.56
C ASP A 215 -13.98 8.42 6.07
N GLU A 216 -15.31 8.48 5.91
CA GLU A 216 -16.20 7.47 6.52
C GLU A 216 -15.87 6.05 6.04
N ASP A 217 -15.24 5.93 4.87
CA ASP A 217 -14.79 4.71 4.21
C ASP A 217 -13.31 4.35 4.52
N SER A 218 -12.66 5.03 5.47
CA SER A 218 -11.39 4.62 6.07
C SER A 218 -11.61 3.62 7.21
N MET A 219 -10.78 2.58 7.28
CA MET A 219 -10.86 1.57 8.33
C MET A 219 -10.57 2.21 9.71
N PRO A 220 -11.37 1.93 10.76
CA PRO A 220 -11.13 2.47 12.10
C PRO A 220 -9.78 1.97 12.64
N GLU A 221 -9.18 2.73 13.54
CA GLU A 221 -7.96 2.28 14.23
C GLU A 221 -8.20 0.97 15.00
N TYR A 222 -7.14 0.18 15.16
CA TYR A 222 -7.13 -0.93 16.10
C TYR A 222 -7.40 -0.46 17.53
N ASP A 223 -8.09 -1.29 18.30
CA ASP A 223 -8.31 -1.07 19.72
C ASP A 223 -7.02 -1.27 20.55
N GLU A 224 -7.07 -0.86 21.81
CA GLU A 224 -5.92 -0.88 22.72
C GLU A 224 -5.46 -2.28 23.17
N GLU A 225 -6.26 -3.33 22.96
CA GLU A 225 -5.83 -4.73 23.16
C GLU A 225 -5.11 -5.22 21.90
N THR A 226 -5.71 -5.04 20.72
CA THR A 226 -5.08 -5.38 19.42
C THR A 226 -3.75 -4.64 19.21
N LYS A 227 -3.66 -3.34 19.54
CA LYS A 227 -2.39 -2.57 19.48
C LYS A 227 -1.28 -3.20 20.33
N LYS A 228 -1.59 -3.72 21.51
CA LYS A 228 -0.60 -4.40 22.38
C LYS A 228 -0.17 -5.75 21.84
N LEU A 229 -1.07 -6.48 21.16
CA LEU A 229 -0.72 -7.74 20.49
C LEU A 229 0.23 -7.49 19.31
N ILE A 230 -0.01 -6.43 18.53
CA ILE A 230 0.90 -5.98 17.47
C ILE A 230 2.27 -5.60 18.05
N GLU A 231 2.32 -4.75 19.08
CA GLU A 231 3.58 -4.35 19.73
C GLU A 231 4.37 -5.56 20.28
N ALA A 232 3.69 -6.52 20.93
CA ALA A 232 4.32 -7.73 21.45
C ALA A 232 4.86 -8.65 20.33
N ALA A 233 4.15 -8.76 19.21
CA ALA A 233 4.60 -9.54 18.06
C ALA A 233 5.73 -8.85 17.29
N ASP A 234 5.71 -7.53 17.15
CA ASP A 234 6.80 -6.72 16.62
C ASP A 234 8.08 -6.90 17.47
N GLU A 235 7.96 -6.85 18.81
CA GLU A 235 9.07 -7.10 19.73
C GLU A 235 9.60 -8.54 19.58
N ALA A 236 8.71 -9.53 19.51
CA ALA A 236 9.10 -10.94 19.35
C ALA A 236 9.79 -11.21 17.99
N ARG A 237 9.29 -10.61 16.90
CA ARG A 237 9.92 -10.64 15.57
C ARG A 237 11.31 -10.04 15.62
N LYS A 238 11.46 -8.83 16.17
CA LYS A 238 12.76 -8.16 16.36
C LYS A 238 13.73 -9.00 17.19
N ASN A 239 13.29 -9.56 18.31
CA ASN A 239 14.13 -10.40 19.18
C ASN A 239 14.59 -11.70 18.48
N TYR A 240 13.74 -12.30 17.64
CA TYR A 240 14.11 -13.43 16.78
C TYR A 240 15.14 -13.03 15.72
N ASP A 241 14.91 -11.92 15.03
CA ASP A 241 15.79 -11.42 13.97
C ASP A 241 17.16 -11.02 14.55
N GLU A 242 17.22 -10.38 15.72
CA GLU A 242 18.48 -10.10 16.44
C GLU A 242 19.22 -11.39 16.84
N ALA A 243 18.51 -12.41 17.32
CA ALA A 243 19.11 -13.71 17.66
C ALA A 243 19.63 -14.49 16.43
N ASN A 244 19.07 -14.21 15.24
CA ASN A 244 19.40 -14.86 13.98
C ASN A 244 20.28 -14.00 13.03
N LYS A 245 20.52 -12.72 13.38
CA LYS A 245 21.22 -11.70 12.58
C LYS A 245 22.61 -12.09 12.08
N GLN A 246 23.26 -13.02 12.78
CA GLN A 246 24.67 -13.32 12.59
C GLN A 246 24.88 -14.74 12.07
N ASP A 247 25.49 -14.84 10.89
CA ASP A 247 25.89 -16.11 10.30
C ASP A 247 27.02 -16.74 11.13
N TYR A 248 26.67 -17.74 11.92
CA TYR A 248 27.60 -18.52 12.76
C TYR A 248 28.09 -19.81 12.08
N GLY A 249 27.90 -19.98 10.76
CA GLY A 249 28.09 -21.24 10.05
C GLY A 249 26.81 -22.05 9.89
N PRO A 250 26.76 -23.03 8.97
CA PRO A 250 25.53 -23.74 8.60
C PRO A 250 24.94 -24.55 9.76
N ASN A 251 25.77 -24.96 10.73
CA ASN A 251 25.35 -25.62 11.97
C ASN A 251 25.70 -24.76 13.19
N ARG A 252 25.78 -23.43 13.01
CA ARG A 252 26.16 -22.42 14.00
C ARG A 252 27.45 -22.78 14.76
N GLU A 253 28.36 -23.50 14.11
CA GLU A 253 29.57 -24.07 14.73
C GLU A 253 30.54 -23.00 15.25
N TYR A 254 30.49 -21.79 14.69
CA TYR A 254 31.29 -20.65 15.15
C TYR A 254 30.63 -19.85 16.28
N ALA A 255 29.37 -20.12 16.67
CA ALA A 255 28.69 -19.41 17.76
C ALA A 255 29.43 -19.53 19.10
N ILE A 256 30.23 -20.59 19.29
CA ILE A 256 31.11 -20.74 20.47
C ILE A 256 32.16 -19.63 20.61
N LEU A 257 32.42 -18.88 19.55
CA LEU A 257 33.40 -17.79 19.51
C LEU A 257 32.77 -16.42 19.78
N GLN A 258 31.44 -16.33 19.82
CA GLN A 258 30.72 -15.14 20.25
C GLN A 258 31.11 -14.79 21.69
N ASP A 259 31.23 -13.50 22.00
CA ASP A 259 31.64 -12.92 23.28
C ASP A 259 33.02 -13.36 23.82
N GLN A 260 33.78 -14.13 23.04
CA GLN A 260 35.18 -14.42 23.32
C GLN A 260 36.06 -13.32 22.73
N CYS A 261 37.11 -12.91 23.45
CA CYS A 261 38.12 -11.99 22.93
C CYS A 261 39.51 -12.58 23.12
N PHE A 262 40.28 -12.62 22.04
CA PHE A 262 41.63 -13.14 21.99
C PHE A 262 42.61 -11.96 21.89
N GLU A 263 43.62 -11.92 22.75
CA GLU A 263 44.69 -10.92 22.66
C GLU A 263 45.98 -11.58 22.16
N TYR A 264 46.62 -10.94 21.18
CA TYR A 264 47.93 -11.34 20.67
C TYR A 264 48.87 -10.14 20.65
N THR A 265 50.11 -10.33 21.07
CA THR A 265 51.05 -9.25 21.33
C THR A 265 52.32 -9.42 20.51
N ASP A 266 52.56 -8.51 19.57
CA ASP A 266 53.76 -8.49 18.72
C ASP A 266 54.44 -7.12 18.72
N ARG A 267 55.78 -7.12 18.76
CA ARG A 267 56.66 -5.94 18.78
C ARG A 267 56.23 -4.84 19.75
N GLU A 268 55.52 -3.82 19.27
CA GLU A 268 55.11 -2.62 20.02
C GLU A 268 53.60 -2.57 20.30
N TYR A 269 52.83 -3.55 19.81
CA TYR A 269 51.37 -3.54 19.85
C TYR A 269 50.78 -4.83 20.46
N THR A 270 49.63 -4.67 21.11
CA THR A 270 48.72 -5.77 21.45
C THR A 270 47.47 -5.63 20.58
N TYR A 271 47.22 -6.63 19.76
CA TYR A 271 46.00 -6.80 18.99
C TYR A 271 44.96 -7.51 19.87
N LYS A 272 43.72 -7.05 19.82
CA LYS A 272 42.57 -7.71 20.42
C LYS A 272 41.57 -8.04 19.33
N TYR A 273 41.10 -9.27 19.33
CA TYR A 273 40.21 -9.83 18.32
C TYR A 273 39.02 -10.49 19.01
N CYS A 274 37.84 -9.91 18.85
CA CYS A 274 36.59 -10.45 19.35
C CYS A 274 35.75 -10.90 18.14
N PRO A 275 35.65 -12.23 17.86
CA PRO A 275 34.88 -12.76 16.74
C PRO A 275 33.46 -12.20 16.73
N PHE A 276 32.92 -11.95 15.54
CA PHE A 276 31.55 -11.44 15.35
C PHE A 276 31.27 -10.03 15.92
N SER A 277 32.27 -9.40 16.55
CA SER A 277 32.19 -8.06 17.13
C SER A 277 33.16 -7.10 16.46
N LYS A 278 34.44 -7.09 16.86
CA LYS A 278 35.44 -6.14 16.33
C LYS A 278 36.89 -6.58 16.57
N GLY A 279 37.79 -6.03 15.76
CA GLY A 279 39.24 -6.06 15.95
C GLY A 279 39.78 -4.69 16.37
N SER A 280 40.72 -4.66 17.31
CA SER A 280 41.38 -3.45 17.79
C SER A 280 42.87 -3.66 18.07
N GLN A 281 43.60 -2.54 18.19
CA GLN A 281 45.04 -2.51 18.43
C GLN A 281 45.37 -1.47 19.49
N ARG A 282 46.16 -1.83 20.50
CA ARG A 282 46.68 -0.89 21.51
C ARG A 282 48.21 -0.93 21.57
N PRO A 283 48.91 0.21 21.71
CA PRO A 283 50.36 0.23 21.92
C PRO A 283 50.73 -0.28 23.32
N LYS A 284 51.87 -0.96 23.45
CA LYS A 284 52.36 -1.52 24.73
C LYS A 284 52.69 -0.48 25.78
N ASN A 285 53.28 0.64 25.37
CA ASN A 285 53.86 1.64 26.27
C ASN A 285 52.83 2.70 26.72
N GLY A 286 51.52 2.40 26.60
CA GLY A 286 50.44 3.34 26.79
C GLY A 286 50.09 4.13 25.53
N GLY A 287 48.82 4.54 25.43
CA GLY A 287 48.24 5.22 24.28
C GLY A 287 46.78 4.82 24.06
N HIS A 288 46.11 5.43 23.09
CA HIS A 288 44.71 5.12 22.77
C HIS A 288 44.59 3.79 22.00
N GLU A 289 43.53 3.05 22.27
CA GLU A 289 43.14 1.89 21.47
C GLU A 289 42.60 2.36 20.11
N THR A 290 43.14 1.79 19.03
CA THR A 290 42.73 2.04 17.65
C THR A 290 41.80 0.92 17.18
N SER A 291 40.62 1.27 16.67
CA SER A 291 39.75 0.30 16.00
C SER A 291 40.36 -0.13 14.66
N LEU A 292 40.43 -1.43 14.39
CA LEU A 292 40.88 -1.97 13.11
C LEU A 292 39.72 -2.40 12.20
N GLY A 293 38.51 -2.56 12.74
CA GLY A 293 37.31 -2.92 12.00
C GLY A 293 36.25 -3.60 12.87
N ASN A 294 34.99 -3.42 12.52
CA ASN A 294 33.83 -4.13 13.08
C ASN A 294 33.49 -5.31 12.17
N TRP A 295 32.84 -6.36 12.70
CA TRP A 295 32.41 -7.50 11.89
C TRP A 295 31.52 -7.06 10.72
N GLY A 296 31.85 -7.49 9.51
CA GLY A 296 31.01 -7.37 8.32
C GLY A 296 30.38 -8.70 7.95
N ASN A 297 31.17 -9.57 7.31
CA ASN A 297 30.68 -10.81 6.71
C ASN A 297 31.77 -11.89 6.59
N TRP A 298 31.34 -13.08 6.16
CA TRP A 298 32.23 -14.12 5.66
C TRP A 298 32.70 -13.80 4.24
N ALA A 299 34.00 -13.93 4.00
CA ALA A 299 34.67 -13.57 2.75
C ALA A 299 35.64 -14.66 2.27
N GLY A 300 35.38 -15.92 2.61
CA GLY A 300 36.08 -17.07 2.04
C GLY A 300 35.65 -17.35 0.59
N PRO A 301 36.41 -18.17 -0.16
CA PRO A 301 36.01 -18.62 -1.50
C PRO A 301 34.74 -19.48 -1.42
N GLU A 302 34.04 -19.65 -2.56
CA GLU A 302 32.77 -20.37 -2.65
C GLU A 302 32.80 -21.79 -2.03
N ASN A 303 33.91 -22.51 -2.20
CA ASN A 303 34.12 -23.85 -1.64
C ASN A 303 34.52 -23.87 -0.14
N ASP A 304 34.80 -22.72 0.47
CA ASP A 304 35.09 -22.58 1.90
C ASP A 304 34.75 -21.17 2.42
N LYS A 305 33.47 -20.76 2.28
CA LYS A 305 32.93 -19.44 2.70
C LYS A 305 33.43 -19.02 4.10
N TYR A 306 33.48 -19.98 5.01
CA TYR A 306 33.81 -19.81 6.43
C TYR A 306 35.32 -19.77 6.74
N SER A 307 36.18 -19.81 5.73
CA SER A 307 37.64 -19.73 5.88
C SER A 307 38.17 -18.32 6.14
N ILE A 308 37.42 -17.25 5.84
CA ILE A 308 37.85 -15.86 6.08
C ILE A 308 36.71 -15.06 6.68
N GLN A 309 37.00 -14.40 7.80
CA GLN A 309 36.15 -13.39 8.41
C GLN A 309 36.64 -11.99 8.04
N LEU A 310 35.73 -11.14 7.56
CA LEU A 310 36.02 -9.77 7.16
C LEU A 310 35.52 -8.78 8.20
N TYR A 311 36.41 -7.87 8.62
CA TYR A 311 36.13 -6.77 9.53
C TYR A 311 36.46 -5.46 8.83
N GLU A 312 35.52 -4.52 8.81
CA GLU A 312 35.58 -3.29 8.00
C GLU A 312 35.16 -2.07 8.82
N LYS A 313 35.19 -0.87 8.21
CA LYS A 313 34.80 0.39 8.87
C LYS A 313 35.56 0.59 10.20
N GLY A 314 36.86 0.29 10.19
CA GLY A 314 37.79 0.58 11.29
C GLY A 314 38.14 2.06 11.36
N GLN A 315 39.06 2.44 12.25
CA GLN A 315 39.46 3.84 12.36
C GLN A 315 40.09 4.34 11.06
N ASN A 316 39.59 5.45 10.54
CA ASN A 316 40.06 6.08 9.31
C ASN A 316 41.58 6.34 9.31
N CYS A 317 42.22 6.18 8.15
CA CYS A 317 43.64 6.44 7.96
C CYS A 317 43.84 7.78 7.23
N TRP A 318 44.66 8.67 7.81
CA TRP A 318 44.99 10.00 7.26
C TRP A 318 45.39 10.05 5.77
N ASN A 319 45.81 8.92 5.18
CA ASN A 319 46.14 8.81 3.76
C ASN A 319 45.65 7.47 3.15
N GLY A 320 44.42 7.06 3.46
CA GLY A 320 43.83 5.83 2.92
C GLY A 320 42.39 5.58 3.38
N PRO A 321 41.74 4.52 2.88
CA PRO A 321 40.43 4.11 3.34
C PRO A 321 40.45 3.68 4.82
N ASP A 322 39.26 3.49 5.39
CA ASP A 322 39.10 2.93 6.73
C ASP A 322 39.86 1.61 6.89
N ARG A 323 40.38 1.39 8.10
CA ARG A 323 41.08 0.15 8.42
C ARG A 323 40.13 -1.04 8.28
N SER A 324 40.68 -2.16 7.83
CA SER A 324 40.01 -3.44 7.76
C SER A 324 40.94 -4.56 8.21
N VAL A 325 40.36 -5.69 8.64
CA VAL A 325 41.08 -6.91 9.05
C VAL A 325 40.45 -8.12 8.39
N LYS A 326 41.28 -8.96 7.77
CA LYS A 326 40.88 -10.29 7.30
C LYS A 326 41.44 -11.33 8.26
N LYS A 327 40.57 -11.97 9.05
CA LYS A 327 40.95 -13.06 9.94
C LYS A 327 40.77 -14.39 9.21
N ILE A 328 41.86 -15.12 9.03
CA ILE A 328 41.85 -16.43 8.35
C ILE A 328 41.57 -17.54 9.37
N ASN A 329 40.62 -18.41 9.05
CA ASN A 329 40.26 -19.63 9.77
C ASN A 329 41.01 -20.81 9.14
N HIS A 330 42.15 -21.17 9.71
CA HIS A 330 42.81 -22.44 9.37
C HIS A 330 42.11 -23.60 10.07
N LYS A 331 41.60 -24.55 9.29
CA LYS A 331 41.15 -25.86 9.79
C LYS A 331 42.40 -26.67 10.16
N SER A 332 42.75 -26.73 11.44
CA SER A 332 43.85 -27.57 11.91
C SER A 332 43.49 -29.05 11.75
N ASN A 333 44.21 -29.74 10.86
CA ASN A 333 44.18 -31.20 10.76
C ASN A 333 44.88 -31.83 11.98
N VAL A 334 44.22 -31.78 13.14
CA VAL A 334 44.64 -32.53 14.32
C VAL A 334 44.15 -33.96 14.14
N GLN A 335 44.96 -34.79 13.50
CA GLN A 335 44.78 -36.24 13.56
C GLN A 335 44.87 -36.67 15.04
N HIS A 336 43.86 -37.38 15.53
CA HIS A 336 43.84 -38.07 16.82
C HIS A 336 44.08 -39.57 16.58
#